data_AF-A0A2G6IUQ2-F1
#
_entry.id   AF-A0A2G6IUQ2-F1
#
_cell.length_a   1.000
_cell.length_b   1.000
_cell.length_c   1.000
_cell.angle_alpha   90.00
_cell.angle_beta   90.00
_cell.angle_gamma   90.00
#
_symmetry.space_group_name_H-M   'P 1'
#
loop_
_entity.id
_entity.type
_entity.pdbx_description
1 polymer ?
#
loop_
_entity_poly.entity_id
_entity_poly.type
_entity_poly.pdbx_seq_one_letter_code
_entity_poly.pdbx_strand_id
1 'polypeptide(L)'
;MGARAGGCDVTDQTFLQITVSKLDAGIYHNETFHLASDGQLGRVLWRSDHRLMAMGGMRVDPAVFPRLRGQIPYPARLKPTGGGGRAPRGVLIEMIQSDPTGAPRISRLSQMPADIAAVLAGWRQNVAMHPPKSGRYLWVKPAITAGQPDIRISPDSCDQPLNKALMAAVAAGDFIVPAPAAVKPFVTGGNKYREQFRILNADQSYLFGVLSAP
;
A
#
# COMPACT_ATOMS: atom_id res chain seq x y z
N MET A 1 0.88 -15.09 -31.68
CA MET A 1 0.03 -14.54 -30.60
C MET A 1 0.06 -15.53 -29.45
N GLY A 2 0.88 -15.26 -28.42
CA GLY A 2 1.01 -16.14 -27.27
C GLY A 2 -0.04 -15.79 -26.21
N ALA A 3 -0.82 -16.77 -25.78
CA ALA A 3 -1.72 -16.63 -24.65
C ALA A 3 -0.90 -16.28 -23.40
N ARG A 4 -1.28 -15.20 -22.68
CA ARG A 4 -0.76 -14.97 -21.33
C ARG A 4 -1.20 -16.14 -20.46
N ALA A 5 -0.26 -16.97 -20.02
CA ALA A 5 -0.52 -17.95 -18.97
C ALA A 5 -0.98 -17.18 -17.72
N GLY A 6 -2.24 -17.38 -17.33
CA GLY A 6 -2.90 -16.66 -16.25
C GLY A 6 -2.20 -16.90 -14.92
N GLY A 7 -1.52 -15.87 -14.40
CA GLY A 7 -1.29 -15.75 -12.97
C GLY A 7 -2.63 -15.67 -12.25
N CYS A 8 -2.65 -15.74 -10.92
CA CYS A 8 -3.91 -15.61 -10.20
C CYS A 8 -4.50 -14.24 -10.55
N ASP A 9 -5.64 -14.23 -11.25
CA ASP A 9 -6.22 -13.00 -11.77
C ASP A 9 -6.42 -12.02 -10.62
N VAL A 10 -5.68 -10.92 -10.70
CA VAL A 10 -5.88 -9.78 -9.82
C VAL A 10 -6.69 -8.80 -10.63
N THR A 11 -7.80 -8.34 -10.07
CA THR A 11 -8.55 -7.23 -10.65
C THR A 11 -7.62 -6.03 -10.81
N ASP A 12 -7.54 -5.52 -12.03
CA ASP A 12 -6.80 -4.31 -12.38
C ASP A 12 -7.35 -3.11 -11.60
N GLN A 13 -6.59 -2.62 -10.62
CA GLN A 13 -7.03 -1.50 -9.80
C GLN A 13 -6.27 -0.22 -10.10
N THR A 14 -7.06 0.79 -10.45
CA THR A 14 -6.61 2.16 -10.67
C THR A 14 -6.80 2.92 -9.37
N PHE A 15 -5.71 3.40 -8.77
CA PHE A 15 -5.79 4.15 -7.52
C PHE A 15 -4.64 5.14 -7.35
N LEU A 16 -4.86 6.08 -6.43
CA LEU A 16 -3.87 7.02 -5.92
C LEU A 16 -3.74 6.80 -4.42
N GLN A 17 -2.53 6.55 -3.97
CA GLN A 17 -2.21 6.41 -2.56
C GLN A 17 -1.17 7.44 -2.14
N ILE A 18 -1.42 8.12 -1.03
CA ILE A 18 -0.50 9.10 -0.46
C ILE A 18 -0.27 8.72 1.00
N THR A 19 0.98 8.41 1.35
CA THR A 19 1.41 8.08 2.70
C THR A 19 2.28 9.20 3.24
N VAL A 20 1.90 9.76 4.38
CA VAL A 20 2.67 10.75 5.12
C VAL A 20 3.24 10.07 6.36
N SER A 21 4.56 9.89 6.39
CA SER A 21 5.29 9.35 7.52
C SER A 21 5.97 10.48 8.27
N LYS A 22 5.71 10.59 9.57
CA LYS A 22 6.37 11.55 10.47
C LYS A 22 7.14 10.79 11.55
N LEU A 23 8.42 11.10 11.71
CA LEU A 23 9.25 10.52 12.77
C LEU A 23 9.00 11.26 14.09
N ASP A 24 8.56 10.54 15.12
CA ASP A 24 8.41 11.05 16.48
C ASP A 24 8.99 10.04 17.48
N ALA A 25 9.88 10.51 18.36
CA ALA A 25 10.59 9.69 19.34
C ALA A 25 11.19 8.36 18.79
N GLY A 26 11.69 8.38 17.55
CA GLY A 26 12.27 7.20 16.91
C GLY A 26 11.26 6.23 16.26
N ILE A 27 9.96 6.55 16.30
CA ILE A 27 8.88 5.76 15.70
C ILE A 27 8.22 6.57 14.59
N TYR A 28 8.03 5.96 13.41
CA TYR A 28 7.28 6.61 12.34
C TYR A 28 5.79 6.45 12.57
N HIS A 29 5.08 7.58 12.57
CA HIS A 29 3.63 7.66 12.48
C HIS A 29 3.25 7.83 11.02
N ASN A 30 2.52 6.87 10.49
CA ASN A 30 2.10 6.83 9.10
C ASN A 30 0.61 7.17 9.02
N GLU A 31 0.29 8.09 8.11
CA GLU A 31 -1.07 8.40 7.71
C GLU A 31 -1.17 8.18 6.20
N THR A 32 -2.03 7.26 5.79
CA THR A 32 -2.22 6.95 4.37
C THR A 32 -3.64 7.24 3.95
N PHE A 33 -3.74 7.88 2.79
CA PHE A 33 -4.98 8.05 2.04
C PHE A 33 -4.89 7.18 0.80
N HIS A 34 -5.95 6.42 0.53
CA HIS A 34 -6.09 5.59 -0.65
C HIS A 34 -7.37 5.99 -1.36
N LEU A 35 -7.26 6.52 -2.58
CA LEU A 35 -8.38 6.89 -3.44
C LEU A 35 -8.42 5.96 -4.65
N ALA A 36 -9.41 5.08 -4.69
CA ALA A 36 -9.71 4.27 -5.86
C ALA A 36 -10.38 5.11 -6.96
N SER A 37 -10.24 4.70 -8.21
CA SER A 37 -10.84 5.38 -9.38
C SER A 37 -12.36 5.43 -9.34
N ASP A 38 -12.98 4.53 -8.60
CA ASP A 38 -14.43 4.49 -8.42
C ASP A 38 -14.93 5.52 -7.39
N GLY A 39 -14.05 6.25 -6.69
CA GLY A 39 -14.41 7.24 -5.66
C GLY A 39 -14.37 6.71 -4.22
N GLN A 40 -13.86 5.50 -3.95
CA GLN A 40 -13.64 5.03 -2.59
C GLN A 40 -12.40 5.68 -2.01
N LEU A 41 -12.58 6.49 -0.96
CA LEU A 41 -11.51 7.13 -0.21
C LEU A 41 -11.35 6.44 1.14
N GLY A 42 -10.23 5.77 1.35
CA GLY A 42 -9.80 5.24 2.64
C GLY A 42 -8.76 6.13 3.31
N ARG A 43 -8.76 6.17 4.64
CA ARG A 43 -7.75 6.80 5.48
C ARG A 43 -7.32 5.85 6.58
N VAL A 44 -6.02 5.68 6.79
CA VAL A 44 -5.50 4.76 7.82
C VAL A 44 -4.31 5.35 8.55
N LEU A 45 -4.27 5.13 9.88
CA LEU A 45 -3.19 5.53 10.77
C LEU A 45 -2.52 4.30 11.38
N TRP A 46 -1.20 4.19 11.26
CA TRP A 46 -0.42 3.16 11.96
C TRP A 46 0.98 3.64 12.31
N ARG A 47 1.66 2.88 13.15
CA ARG A 47 3.02 3.16 13.60
C ARG A 47 4.00 2.12 13.06
N SER A 48 5.28 2.49 12.92
CA SER A 48 6.32 1.56 12.47
C SER A 48 6.64 0.45 13.45
N ASP A 49 6.10 0.49 14.67
CA ASP A 49 6.09 -0.62 15.64
C ASP A 49 4.96 -1.63 15.38
N HIS A 50 4.40 -1.63 14.18
CA HIS A 50 3.33 -2.53 13.70
C HIS A 50 1.96 -2.32 14.33
N ARG A 51 1.70 -1.18 14.96
CA ARG A 51 0.39 -0.91 15.57
C ARG A 51 -0.56 -0.18 14.63
N LEU A 52 -1.70 -0.78 14.30
CA LEU A 52 -2.81 -0.11 13.62
C LEU A 52 -3.59 0.72 14.66
N MET A 53 -3.72 2.01 14.41
CA MET A 53 -4.28 2.96 15.37
C MET A 53 -5.72 3.33 15.06
N ALA A 54 -6.01 3.61 13.78
CA ALA A 54 -7.33 3.99 13.33
C ALA A 54 -7.48 3.76 11.83
N MET A 55 -8.70 3.51 11.39
CA MET A 55 -9.07 3.42 9.97
C MET A 55 -10.44 4.06 9.74
N GLY A 56 -10.65 4.56 8.53
CA GLY A 56 -11.88 5.21 8.12
C GLY A 56 -12.01 5.18 6.61
N GLY A 57 -13.22 5.41 6.12
CA GLY A 57 -13.48 5.49 4.70
C GLY A 57 -14.75 6.26 4.39
N MET A 58 -14.82 6.80 3.19
CA MET A 58 -16.01 7.47 2.67
C MET A 58 -16.06 7.34 1.14
N ARG A 59 -17.20 7.74 0.58
CA ARG A 59 -17.35 7.92 -0.87
C ARG A 59 -17.13 9.38 -1.21
N VAL A 60 -16.31 9.63 -2.22
CA VAL A 60 -16.14 10.95 -2.85
C VAL A 60 -16.60 10.87 -4.30
N ASP A 61 -16.82 12.03 -4.91
CA ASP A 61 -17.12 12.10 -6.34
C ASP A 61 -15.97 11.44 -7.14
N PRO A 62 -16.26 10.44 -8.01
CA PRO A 62 -15.26 9.79 -8.85
C PRO A 62 -14.44 10.77 -9.69
N ALA A 63 -14.97 11.96 -10.02
CA ALA A 63 -14.25 13.01 -10.74
C ALA A 63 -13.08 13.63 -9.96
N VAL A 64 -12.99 13.40 -8.65
CA VAL A 64 -11.84 13.82 -7.83
C VAL A 64 -10.58 13.07 -8.25
N PHE A 65 -10.68 11.77 -8.57
CA PHE A 65 -9.55 10.95 -8.95
C PHE A 65 -8.79 11.48 -10.19
N PRO A 66 -9.42 11.67 -11.37
CA PRO A 66 -8.71 12.16 -12.55
C PRO A 66 -8.14 13.58 -12.36
N ARG A 67 -8.81 14.43 -11.56
CA ARG A 67 -8.30 15.77 -11.22
C ARG A 67 -6.98 15.68 -10.45
N LEU A 68 -6.94 14.90 -9.37
CA LEU A 68 -5.72 14.75 -8.56
C LEU A 68 -4.60 14.06 -9.35
N ARG A 69 -4.95 13.05 -10.14
CA ARG A 69 -4.01 12.37 -11.03
C ARG A 69 -3.32 13.33 -12.00
N GLY A 70 -4.06 14.32 -12.54
CA GLY A 70 -3.51 15.34 -13.44
C GLY A 70 -2.69 16.43 -12.74
N GLN A 71 -2.92 16.65 -11.44
CA GLN A 71 -2.27 17.71 -10.66
C GLN A 71 -0.95 17.29 -10.04
N ILE A 72 -0.72 16.00 -9.82
CA ILE A 72 0.51 15.51 -9.18
C ILE A 72 1.65 15.48 -10.20
N PRO A 73 2.64 16.40 -10.13
CA PRO A 73 3.87 16.21 -10.87
C PRO A 73 4.57 15.00 -10.26
N TYR A 74 4.55 13.88 -10.98
CA TYR A 74 5.43 12.75 -10.67
C TYR A 74 6.84 13.15 -11.10
N PRO A 75 7.75 13.52 -10.19
CA PRO A 75 9.14 13.68 -10.58
C PRO A 75 9.62 12.39 -11.24
N ALA A 76 10.30 12.52 -12.37
CA ALA A 76 10.92 11.40 -13.05
C ALA A 76 11.72 10.58 -12.04
N ARG A 77 11.42 9.27 -11.95
CA ARG A 77 12.06 8.23 -11.13
C ARG A 77 13.17 8.78 -10.23
N LEU A 78 12.90 8.95 -8.93
CA LEU A 78 14.01 8.98 -7.99
C LEU A 78 14.76 7.65 -8.19
N LYS A 79 16.00 7.74 -8.72
CA LYS A 79 16.90 6.58 -8.78
C LYS A 79 16.85 5.92 -7.41
N PRO A 80 16.74 4.58 -7.34
CA PRO A 80 16.88 3.90 -6.06
C PRO A 80 18.20 4.38 -5.48
N THR A 81 18.15 5.10 -4.36
CA THR A 81 19.35 5.33 -3.56
C THR A 81 19.73 3.96 -3.01
N GLY A 82 20.50 3.23 -3.82
CA GLY A 82 21.24 2.08 -3.36
C GLY A 82 22.16 2.55 -2.24
N GLY A 83 22.19 1.76 -1.17
CA GLY A 83 23.16 1.91 -0.10
C GLY A 83 22.73 2.84 1.02
N GLY A 84 22.49 2.25 2.20
CA GLY A 84 22.94 2.74 3.51
C GLY A 84 22.63 4.17 3.96
N GLY A 85 21.83 4.94 3.22
CA GLY A 85 21.51 6.32 3.53
C GLY A 85 20.52 6.39 4.67
N ARG A 86 20.91 7.00 5.79
CA ARG A 86 20.06 7.31 6.94
C ARG A 86 18.74 7.91 6.43
N ALA A 87 17.61 7.29 6.77
CA ALA A 87 16.29 7.78 6.40
C ALA A 87 16.17 9.29 6.68
N PRO A 88 15.51 10.08 5.82
CA PRO A 88 15.39 11.52 6.04
C PRO A 88 14.86 11.80 7.45
N ARG A 89 15.54 12.65 8.22
CA ARG A 89 15.05 13.09 9.53
C ARG A 89 13.83 13.99 9.31
N GLY A 90 12.64 13.56 9.75
CA GLY A 90 11.43 14.39 9.73
C GLY A 90 10.24 13.73 9.04
N VAL A 91 9.82 14.29 7.90
CA VAL A 91 8.62 13.88 7.16
C VAL A 91 9.03 13.22 5.84
N LEU A 92 8.45 12.06 5.55
CA LEU A 92 8.54 11.40 4.26
C LEU A 92 7.13 11.28 3.68
N ILE A 93 6.99 11.62 2.40
CA ILE A 93 5.74 11.48 1.68
C ILE A 93 5.97 10.49 0.55
N GLU A 94 5.24 9.38 0.55
CA GLU A 94 5.25 8.41 -0.54
C GLU A 94 3.93 8.51 -1.30
N MET A 95 4.03 8.66 -2.62
CA MET A 95 2.89 8.75 -3.52
C MET A 95 2.96 7.60 -4.51
N ILE A 96 1.88 6.84 -4.61
CA ILE A 96 1.76 5.68 -5.50
C ILE A 96 0.55 5.89 -6.37
N GLN A 97 0.75 5.81 -7.68
CA GLN A 97 -0.33 5.71 -8.64
C GLN A 97 -0.21 4.36 -9.33
N SER A 98 -1.30 3.61 -9.27
CA SER A 98 -1.45 2.34 -9.98
C SER A 98 -2.38 2.55 -11.16
N ASP A 99 -2.01 1.96 -12.29
CA ASP A 99 -2.82 1.89 -13.50
C ASP A 99 -2.91 0.41 -13.92
N PRO A 100 -4.05 -0.04 -14.50
CA PRO A 100 -4.32 -1.44 -14.85
C PRO A 100 -3.19 -2.12 -15.64
N THR A 101 -2.72 -1.42 -16.66
CA THR A 101 -1.82 -1.99 -17.68
C THR A 101 -0.38 -1.50 -17.52
N GLY A 102 -0.05 -0.79 -16.44
CA GLY A 102 1.21 -0.07 -16.28
C GLY A 102 1.98 -0.46 -15.02
N ALA A 103 3.29 -0.24 -15.05
CA ALA A 103 4.08 -0.27 -13.82
C ALA A 103 3.62 0.86 -12.88
N PRO A 104 3.49 0.60 -11.56
CA PRO A 104 3.09 1.63 -10.62
C PRO A 104 4.10 2.77 -10.62
N ARG A 105 3.59 4.01 -10.61
CA ARG A 105 4.42 5.20 -10.46
C ARG A 105 4.57 5.48 -8.98
N ILE A 106 5.81 5.47 -8.48
CA ILE A 106 6.12 5.74 -7.08
C ILE A 106 7.03 6.96 -6.99
N SER A 107 6.62 7.96 -6.21
CA SER A 107 7.39 9.16 -5.91
C SER A 107 7.56 9.31 -4.41
N ARG A 108 8.73 9.80 -3.98
CA ARG A 108 9.02 10.11 -2.58
C ARG A 108 9.43 11.56 -2.46
N LEU A 109 8.83 12.28 -1.53
CA LEU A 109 9.08 13.70 -1.31
C LEU A 109 9.43 13.92 0.15
N SER A 110 10.32 14.87 0.41
CA SER A 110 10.64 15.36 1.76
C SER A 110 9.76 16.53 2.18
N GLN A 111 8.97 17.09 1.26
CA GLN A 111 8.08 18.23 1.48
C GLN A 111 6.74 18.01 0.77
N MET A 112 5.65 18.46 1.40
CA MET A 112 4.29 18.32 0.88
C MET A 112 3.97 19.45 -0.10
N PRO A 113 3.64 19.15 -1.37
CA PRO A 113 3.08 20.15 -2.28
C PRO A 113 1.81 20.80 -1.70
N ALA A 114 1.63 22.11 -1.87
CA ALA A 114 0.56 22.87 -1.22
C ALA A 114 -0.86 22.43 -1.66
N ASP A 115 -1.00 22.10 -2.94
CA ASP A 115 -2.21 21.52 -3.55
C ASP A 115 -2.58 20.18 -2.89
N ILE A 116 -1.61 19.29 -2.72
CA ILE A 116 -1.81 18.01 -2.04
C ILE A 116 -2.10 18.23 -0.55
N ALA A 117 -1.41 19.16 0.10
CA ALA A 117 -1.66 19.50 1.49
C ALA A 117 -3.13 19.94 1.71
N ALA A 118 -3.66 20.80 0.84
CA ALA A 118 -5.03 21.28 0.90
C ALA A 118 -6.06 20.15 0.71
N VAL A 119 -5.83 19.26 -0.26
CA VAL A 119 -6.67 18.08 -0.49
C VAL A 119 -6.69 17.15 0.72
N LEU A 120 -5.50 16.81 1.24
CA LEU A 120 -5.40 15.96 2.42
C LEU A 120 -6.03 16.62 3.65
N ALA A 121 -5.92 17.93 3.82
CA ALA A 121 -6.60 18.65 4.91
C ALA A 121 -8.12 18.50 4.82
N GLY A 122 -8.70 18.65 3.63
CA GLY A 122 -10.12 18.39 3.40
C GLY A 122 -10.51 16.94 3.71
N TRP A 123 -9.71 15.97 3.26
CA TRP A 123 -9.98 14.55 3.56
C TRP A 123 -9.87 14.22 5.05
N ARG A 124 -8.91 14.82 5.79
CA ARG A 124 -8.79 14.63 7.24
C ARG A 124 -10.03 15.10 8.00
N GLN A 125 -10.68 16.16 7.53
CA GLN A 125 -11.87 16.72 8.16
C GLN A 125 -13.13 15.88 7.85
N ASN A 126 -13.20 15.25 6.67
CA ASN A 126 -14.39 14.55 6.22
C ASN A 126 -14.37 13.03 6.47
N VAL A 127 -13.18 12.40 6.52
CA VAL A 127 -13.06 10.97 6.80
C VAL A 127 -13.02 10.75 8.31
N ALA A 128 -14.17 10.35 8.86
CA ALA A 128 -14.27 9.91 10.24
C ALA A 128 -13.36 8.70 10.49
N MET A 129 -12.59 8.75 11.57
CA MET A 129 -11.63 7.72 11.94
C MET A 129 -12.16 6.95 13.14
N HIS A 130 -12.11 5.63 13.04
CA HIS A 130 -12.54 4.73 14.10
C HIS A 130 -11.40 3.82 14.54
N PRO A 131 -11.37 3.40 15.81
CA PRO A 131 -10.50 2.32 16.23
C PRO A 131 -10.74 1.07 15.37
N PRO A 132 -9.69 0.37 14.91
CA PRO A 132 -9.85 -0.90 14.21
C PRO A 132 -10.44 -1.95 15.16
N LYS A 133 -11.08 -2.97 14.60
CA LYS A 133 -11.43 -4.17 15.37
C LYS A 133 -10.13 -4.86 15.83
N SER A 134 -10.13 -5.45 17.02
CA SER A 134 -8.98 -6.22 17.50
C SER A 134 -8.62 -7.34 16.52
N GLY A 135 -7.32 -7.52 16.26
CA GLY A 135 -6.83 -8.54 15.34
C GLY A 135 -5.60 -8.13 14.54
N ARG A 136 -5.30 -8.92 13.50
CA ARG A 136 -4.19 -8.64 12.59
C ARG A 136 -4.71 -8.13 11.25
N TYR A 137 -3.92 -7.27 10.64
CA TYR A 137 -4.20 -6.64 9.37
C TYR A 137 -2.99 -6.75 8.45
N LEU A 138 -3.25 -6.77 7.15
CA LEU A 138 -2.24 -6.60 6.13
C LEU A 138 -2.38 -5.21 5.53
N TRP A 139 -1.28 -4.49 5.40
CA TRP A 139 -1.20 -3.42 4.41
C TRP A 139 -0.54 -3.95 3.15
N VAL A 140 -1.01 -3.49 2.00
CA VAL A 140 -0.52 -3.89 0.68
C VAL A 140 -0.21 -2.67 -0.17
N LYS A 141 0.90 -2.70 -0.90
CA LYS A 141 1.18 -1.72 -1.95
C LYS A 141 1.95 -2.34 -3.12
N PRO A 142 1.78 -1.82 -4.34
CA PRO A 142 2.67 -2.13 -5.45
C PRO A 142 4.12 -1.76 -5.10
N ALA A 143 5.06 -2.55 -5.61
CA ALA A 143 6.48 -2.36 -5.39
C ALA A 143 7.25 -2.38 -6.71
N ILE A 144 8.27 -1.54 -6.84
CA ILE A 144 9.20 -1.61 -7.97
C ILE A 144 10.06 -2.88 -7.82
N THR A 145 10.29 -3.57 -8.93
CA THR A 145 10.87 -4.92 -9.08
C THR A 145 12.34 -5.09 -8.65
N ALA A 146 12.86 -4.23 -7.78
CA ALA A 146 14.23 -4.35 -7.28
C ALA A 146 14.28 -5.40 -6.14
N GLY A 147 14.94 -6.53 -6.39
CA GLY A 147 15.28 -7.55 -5.39
C GLY A 147 14.57 -8.91 -5.58
N GLN A 148 15.02 -9.91 -4.83
CA GLN A 148 14.38 -11.24 -4.81
C GLN A 148 13.05 -11.18 -4.05
N PRO A 149 11.96 -11.75 -4.58
CA PRO A 149 10.70 -11.88 -3.86
C PRO A 149 10.80 -12.97 -2.78
N ASP A 150 10.02 -12.80 -1.72
CA ASP A 150 9.89 -13.77 -0.64
C ASP A 150 8.92 -14.90 -1.02
N ILE A 151 7.90 -14.55 -1.81
CA ILE A 151 6.93 -15.50 -2.37
C ILE A 151 6.85 -15.23 -3.88
N ARG A 152 7.06 -16.28 -4.68
CA ARG A 152 6.74 -16.27 -6.11
C ARG A 152 5.43 -17.00 -6.30
N ILE A 153 4.43 -16.28 -6.80
CA ILE A 153 3.13 -16.84 -7.14
C ILE A 153 3.14 -17.14 -8.64
N SER A 154 2.93 -18.41 -8.94
CA SER A 154 2.80 -18.97 -10.28
C SER A 154 1.38 -19.50 -10.49
N PRO A 155 0.95 -19.73 -11.74
CA PRO A 155 -0.36 -20.35 -12.01
C PRO A 155 -0.57 -21.64 -11.18
N ASP A 156 0.46 -22.48 -11.09
CA ASP A 156 0.40 -23.77 -10.38
C ASP A 156 0.31 -23.66 -8.84
N SER A 157 0.56 -22.47 -8.29
CA SER A 157 0.54 -22.22 -6.84
C SER A 157 -0.59 -21.29 -6.41
N CYS A 158 -1.46 -20.87 -7.33
CA CYS A 158 -2.57 -19.95 -7.04
C CYS A 158 -3.56 -20.48 -6.00
N ASP A 159 -3.84 -21.78 -6.06
CA ASP A 159 -4.81 -22.41 -5.16
C ASP A 159 -4.25 -22.68 -3.76
N GLN A 160 -2.96 -22.44 -3.54
CA GLN A 160 -2.40 -22.54 -2.19
C GLN A 160 -3.08 -21.52 -1.27
N PRO A 161 -3.52 -21.91 -0.05
CA PRO A 161 -4.30 -21.03 0.82
C PRO A 161 -3.64 -19.67 1.10
N LEU A 162 -2.32 -19.65 1.27
CA LEU A 162 -1.55 -18.43 1.48
C LEU A 162 -1.59 -17.52 0.24
N ASN A 163 -1.33 -18.07 -0.94
CA ASN A 163 -1.28 -17.30 -2.19
C ASN A 163 -2.66 -16.73 -2.53
N LYS A 164 -3.72 -17.55 -2.41
CA LYS A 164 -5.10 -17.10 -2.59
C LYS A 164 -5.47 -15.96 -1.63
N ALA A 165 -5.08 -16.08 -0.36
CA ALA A 165 -5.33 -15.05 0.65
C ALA A 165 -4.59 -13.74 0.34
N LEU A 166 -3.34 -13.82 -0.09
CA LEU A 166 -2.54 -12.64 -0.45
C LEU A 166 -3.08 -11.99 -1.72
N MET A 167 -3.50 -12.75 -2.72
CA MET A 167 -4.08 -12.20 -3.94
C MET A 167 -5.48 -11.64 -3.74
N ALA A 168 -6.28 -12.21 -2.85
CA ALA A 168 -7.54 -11.61 -2.42
C ALA A 168 -7.32 -10.25 -1.74
N ALA A 169 -6.25 -10.11 -0.94
CA ALA A 169 -5.89 -8.83 -0.33
C ALA A 169 -5.48 -7.78 -1.38
N VAL A 170 -4.75 -8.17 -2.43
CA VAL A 170 -4.48 -7.27 -3.55
C VAL A 170 -5.77 -6.89 -4.28
N ALA A 171 -6.60 -7.88 -4.62
CA ALA A 171 -7.83 -7.69 -5.39
C ALA A 171 -8.93 -6.91 -4.64
N ALA A 172 -8.88 -6.86 -3.31
CA ALA A 172 -9.80 -6.05 -2.51
C ALA A 172 -9.63 -4.54 -2.78
N GLY A 173 -8.44 -4.10 -3.17
CA GLY A 173 -8.13 -2.69 -3.44
C GLY A 173 -8.10 -1.76 -2.26
N ASP A 174 -8.48 -2.24 -1.09
CA ASP A 174 -8.20 -1.54 0.14
C ASP A 174 -6.70 -1.63 0.44
N PHE A 175 -6.12 -0.49 0.82
CA PHE A 175 -4.74 -0.42 1.26
C PHE A 175 -4.47 -1.30 2.51
N ILE A 176 -5.47 -1.43 3.40
CA ILE A 176 -5.41 -2.27 4.60
C ILE A 176 -6.62 -3.19 4.67
N VAL A 177 -6.37 -4.49 4.83
CA VAL A 177 -7.40 -5.53 4.96
C VAL A 177 -7.17 -6.37 6.21
N PRO A 178 -8.22 -6.96 6.81
CA PRO A 178 -8.05 -7.97 7.85
C PRO A 178 -7.15 -9.11 7.35
N ALA A 179 -6.17 -9.50 8.16
CA ALA A 179 -5.23 -10.55 7.78
C ALA A 179 -5.95 -11.91 7.74
N PRO A 180 -5.99 -12.60 6.59
CA PRO A 180 -6.62 -13.91 6.51
C PRO A 180 -5.90 -14.93 7.39
N ALA A 181 -6.63 -15.91 7.91
CA ALA A 181 -6.07 -16.95 8.78
C ALA A 181 -4.88 -17.70 8.14
N ALA A 182 -4.92 -17.87 6.81
CA ALA A 182 -3.86 -18.52 6.04
C ALA A 182 -2.52 -17.77 6.09
N VAL A 183 -2.51 -16.47 6.42
CA VAL A 183 -1.29 -15.66 6.52
C VAL A 183 -0.62 -15.83 7.89
N LYS A 184 -1.38 -16.23 8.92
CA LYS A 184 -0.88 -16.37 10.29
C LYS A 184 0.35 -17.29 10.38
N PRO A 185 0.36 -18.53 9.85
CA PRO A 185 1.52 -19.41 9.95
C PRO A 185 2.78 -18.82 9.30
N PHE A 186 2.61 -18.11 8.18
CA PHE A 186 3.72 -17.46 7.48
C PHE A 186 4.38 -16.40 8.36
N VAL A 187 3.58 -15.53 8.98
CA VAL A 187 4.05 -14.38 9.77
C VAL A 187 4.31 -14.70 11.25
N THR A 188 3.97 -15.89 11.74
CA THR A 188 4.34 -16.35 13.11
C THR A 188 5.40 -17.45 13.10
N GLY A 189 5.65 -18.09 11.96
CA GLY A 189 6.67 -19.12 11.78
C GLY A 189 8.02 -18.53 11.41
N GLY A 190 8.61 -19.05 10.32
CA GLY A 190 9.95 -18.67 9.85
C GLY A 190 10.14 -17.18 9.52
N ASN A 191 9.06 -16.43 9.28
CA ASN A 191 9.11 -15.00 8.96
C ASN A 191 8.66 -14.11 10.13
N LYS A 192 8.61 -14.61 11.37
CA LYS A 192 8.07 -13.88 12.54
C LYS A 192 8.77 -12.55 12.88
N TYR A 193 10.00 -12.35 12.42
CA TYR A 193 10.74 -11.11 12.61
C TYR A 193 10.70 -10.18 11.39
N ARG A 194 9.95 -10.56 10.34
CA ARG A 194 9.87 -9.75 9.13
C ARG A 194 8.75 -8.74 9.27
N GLU A 195 9.14 -7.48 9.23
CA GLU A 195 8.25 -6.32 9.24
C GLU A 195 7.42 -6.21 7.95
N GLN A 196 8.00 -6.69 6.85
CA GLN A 196 7.43 -6.65 5.52
C GLN A 196 7.96 -7.82 4.68
N PHE A 197 7.18 -8.24 3.70
CA PHE A 197 7.55 -9.27 2.74
C PHE A 197 7.07 -8.93 1.33
N ARG A 198 7.83 -9.36 0.34
CA ARG A 198 7.63 -9.09 -1.08
C ARG A 198 7.04 -10.30 -1.78
N ILE A 199 6.04 -10.05 -2.59
CA ILE A 199 5.43 -11.05 -3.47
C ILE A 199 5.67 -10.65 -4.92
N LEU A 200 5.96 -11.64 -5.75
CA LEU A 200 5.93 -11.50 -7.20
C LEU A 200 4.79 -12.39 -7.75
N ASN A 201 3.79 -11.79 -8.38
CA ASN A 201 2.75 -12.48 -9.13
C ASN A 201 2.90 -12.11 -10.61
N ALA A 202 3.21 -13.09 -11.47
CA ALA A 202 3.66 -12.84 -12.84
C ALA A 202 4.78 -11.76 -12.89
N ASP A 203 4.51 -10.61 -13.51
CA ASP A 203 5.47 -9.50 -13.62
C ASP A 203 5.23 -8.37 -12.60
N GLN A 204 4.23 -8.52 -11.73
CA GLN A 204 3.84 -7.50 -10.75
C GLN A 204 4.41 -7.84 -9.37
N SER A 205 5.13 -6.86 -8.79
CA SER A 205 5.66 -6.95 -7.43
C SER A 205 4.77 -6.20 -6.44
N TYR A 206 4.53 -6.80 -5.29
CA TYR A 206 3.79 -6.22 -4.18
C TYR A 206 4.63 -6.30 -2.90
N LEU A 207 4.47 -5.29 -2.04
CA LEU A 207 5.01 -5.28 -0.69
C LEU A 207 3.86 -5.35 0.29
N PHE A 208 3.96 -6.31 1.21
CA PHE A 208 3.03 -6.50 2.30
C PHE A 208 3.74 -6.19 3.61
N GLY A 209 2.98 -5.69 4.58
CA GLY A 209 3.40 -5.74 5.97
C GLY A 209 2.22 -6.03 6.89
N VAL A 210 2.57 -6.43 8.11
CA VAL A 210 1.59 -6.87 9.11
C VAL A 210 1.41 -5.80 10.15
N LEU A 211 0.17 -5.52 10.51
CA LEU A 211 -0.20 -4.66 11.63
C LEU A 211 -1.05 -5.42 12.63
N SER A 212 -1.00 -4.98 13.88
CA SER A 212 -1.86 -5.46 14.96
C SER A 212 -2.71 -4.32 15.50
N ALA A 213 -3.99 -4.61 15.70
CA ALA A 213 -4.94 -3.78 16.43
C ALA A 213 -5.17 -4.41 17.81
N PRO A 214 -5.14 -3.61 18.89
CA PRO A 214 -5.44 -4.10 20.25
C PRO A 214 -6.89 -4.58 20.36
#